data_AF-A0AAW2DKZ6-F1
#
_entry.id   AF-A0AAW2DKZ6-F1
#
_cell.length_a   1.000
_cell.length_b   1.000
_cell.length_c   1.000
_cell.angle_alpha   90.00
_cell.angle_beta   90.00
_cell.angle_gamma   90.00
#
_symmetry.space_group_name_H-M   'P 1'
#
loop_
_entity.id
_entity.type
_entity.pdbx_description
1 polymer ?
#
loop_
_entity_poly.entity_id
_entity_poly.type
_entity_poly.pdbx_seq_one_letter_code
_entity_poly.pdbx_strand_id
1 'polypeptide(L)'
;MEQYEQKLLRNVMPQELTKLILAATTSTSRRPWISSCRAMANAIQNKSVDYVHKFFVLERDFEPGEEEKLRKEFAWSFEGVDED
;
A
#
# COMPACT_ATOMS: atom_id res chain seq x y z
N MET A 1 -11.81 11.21 -16.47
CA MET A 1 -12.29 9.94 -15.89
C MET A 1 -11.26 9.39 -14.91
N GLU A 2 -10.00 9.20 -15.32
CA GLU A 2 -8.93 8.64 -14.47
C GLU A 2 -8.64 9.45 -13.18
N GLN A 3 -8.61 10.79 -13.24
CA GLN A 3 -8.47 11.63 -12.03
C GLN A 3 -9.63 11.47 -11.04
N TYR A 4 -10.86 11.27 -11.54
CA TYR A 4 -12.03 11.07 -10.70
C TYR A 4 -11.97 9.72 -9.99
N GLU A 5 -11.58 8.66 -10.70
CA GLU A 5 -11.35 7.33 -10.13
C GLU A 5 -10.26 7.35 -9.07
N GLN A 6 -9.12 8.00 -9.35
CA GLN A 6 -8.02 8.13 -8.38
C GLN A 6 -8.48 8.89 -7.12
N LYS A 7 -9.27 9.96 -7.29
CA LYS A 7 -9.82 10.72 -6.15
C LYS A 7 -10.82 9.90 -5.34
N LEU A 8 -11.64 9.08 -6.00
CA LEU A 8 -12.56 8.15 -5.34
C LEU A 8 -11.78 7.11 -4.52
N LEU A 9 -10.79 6.45 -5.13
CA LEU A 9 -10.02 5.37 -4.52
C LEU A 9 -9.13 5.83 -3.36
N ARG A 10 -8.69 7.10 -3.34
CA ARG A 10 -7.98 7.70 -2.21
C ARG A 10 -8.82 7.79 -0.94
N ASN A 11 -10.14 7.88 -1.06
CA ASN A 11 -11.06 7.98 0.08
C ASN A 11 -11.60 6.60 0.52
N VAL A 12 -11.19 5.53 -0.15
CA VAL A 12 -11.61 4.17 0.18
C VAL A 12 -10.71 3.62 1.27
N MET A 13 -11.31 2.99 2.29
CA MET A 13 -10.56 2.32 3.35
C MET A 13 -9.64 1.24 2.76
N PRO A 14 -8.45 1.00 3.34
CA PRO A 14 -7.49 0.03 2.82
C PRO A 14 -8.09 -1.35 2.54
N GLN A 15 -8.93 -1.84 3.45
CA GLN A 15 -9.61 -3.14 3.35
C GLN A 15 -10.58 -3.22 2.16
N GLU A 16 -11.30 -2.13 1.88
CA GLU A 16 -12.22 -2.05 0.76
C GLU A 16 -11.49 -1.93 -0.57
N LEU A 17 -10.31 -1.28 -0.58
CA LEU A 17 -9.43 -1.24 -1.75
C LEU A 17 -8.88 -2.64 -2.09
N THR A 18 -8.50 -3.42 -1.09
CA THR A 18 -8.06 -4.81 -1.28
C THR A 18 -9.17 -5.69 -1.85
N LYS A 19 -10.41 -5.56 -1.35
CA LYS A 19 -11.59 -6.26 -1.91
C LYS A 19 -11.86 -5.84 -3.35
N LEU A 20 -11.70 -4.55 -3.68
CA LEU A 20 -11.87 -4.03 -5.03
C LEU A 20 -10.83 -4.61 -5.99
N ILE A 21 -9.56 -4.71 -5.57
CA ILE A 21 -8.50 -5.35 -6.36
C ILE A 21 -8.85 -6.82 -6.61
N LEU A 22 -9.28 -7.56 -5.58
CA LEU A 22 -9.68 -8.96 -5.73
C LEU A 22 -10.88 -9.13 -6.67
N ALA A 23 -11.90 -8.27 -6.58
CA ALA A 23 -13.01 -8.31 -7.52
C ALA A 23 -12.54 -7.99 -8.95
N ALA A 24 -11.66 -7.00 -9.11
CA ALA A 24 -11.13 -6.60 -10.40
C ALA A 24 -10.26 -7.69 -11.07
N THR A 25 -9.48 -8.47 -10.30
CA THR A 25 -8.68 -9.57 -10.84
C THR A 25 -9.54 -10.72 -11.35
N THR A 26 -10.73 -10.93 -10.80
CA THR A 26 -11.69 -11.94 -11.30
C THR A 26 -12.42 -11.49 -12.57
N SER A 27 -12.36 -10.20 -12.90
CA SER A 27 -13.03 -9.62 -14.07
C SER A 27 -12.18 -9.75 -15.34
N THR A 28 -12.81 -9.91 -16.51
CA THR A 28 -12.13 -10.02 -17.81
C THR A 28 -11.39 -8.74 -18.23
N SER A 29 -11.71 -7.60 -17.61
CA SER A 29 -11.15 -6.30 -17.97
C SER A 29 -9.92 -5.96 -17.11
N ARG A 30 -8.79 -5.63 -17.76
CA ARG A 30 -7.55 -5.26 -17.05
C ARG A 30 -7.55 -3.85 -16.46
N ARG A 31 -8.42 -2.96 -16.93
CA ARG A 31 -8.41 -1.54 -16.54
C ARG A 31 -8.73 -1.31 -15.04
N PRO A 32 -9.80 -1.89 -14.47
CA PRO A 32 -10.12 -1.69 -13.05
C PRO A 32 -9.03 -2.25 -12.13
N TRP A 33 -8.41 -3.36 -12.52
CA TRP A 33 -7.31 -3.96 -11.78
C TRP A 33 -6.10 -3.02 -11.72
N ILE A 34 -5.65 -2.53 -12.87
CA ILE A 34 -4.51 -1.59 -12.94
C ILE A 34 -4.80 -0.29 -12.18
N SER A 35 -6.01 0.26 -12.31
CA SER A 35 -6.40 1.50 -11.61
C SER A 35 -6.37 1.33 -10.10
N SER A 36 -6.86 0.19 -9.60
CA SER A 36 -6.89 -0.14 -8.17
C SER A 36 -5.48 -0.39 -7.60
N CYS A 37 -4.62 -1.13 -8.31
CA CYS A 37 -3.22 -1.30 -7.92
C CYS A 37 -2.46 0.03 -7.88
N ARG A 38 -2.72 0.93 -8.84
CA ARG A 38 -2.10 2.26 -8.86
C ARG A 38 -2.58 3.11 -7.68
N ALA A 39 -3.86 3.07 -7.34
CA ALA A 39 -4.37 3.80 -6.18
C ALA A 39 -3.75 3.29 -4.87
N MET A 40 -3.57 1.97 -4.73
CA MET A 40 -2.88 1.38 -3.59
C MET A 40 -1.42 1.81 -3.51
N ALA A 41 -0.68 1.76 -4.64
CA ALA A 41 0.70 2.22 -4.70
C ALA A 41 0.83 3.70 -4.31
N ASN A 42 -0.09 4.55 -4.79
CA ASN A 42 -0.13 5.97 -4.44
C ASN A 42 -0.44 6.20 -2.94
N ALA A 43 -1.20 5.31 -2.30
CA ALA A 43 -1.57 5.45 -0.88
C ALA A 43 -0.41 5.13 0.07
N ILE A 44 0.56 4.32 -0.36
CA ILE A 44 1.73 3.93 0.43
C ILE A 44 3.04 4.57 -0.06
N GLN A 45 2.98 5.34 -1.14
CA GLN A 45 4.16 6.03 -1.69
C GLN A 45 4.73 7.01 -0.66
N ASN A 46 6.04 6.92 -0.41
CA ASN A 46 6.78 7.75 0.55
C ASN A 46 6.21 7.70 1.98
N LYS A 47 5.48 6.64 2.34
CA LYS A 47 4.98 6.42 3.70
C LYS A 47 5.91 5.53 4.51
N SER A 48 5.90 5.72 5.82
CA SER A 48 6.75 4.97 6.72
C SER A 48 6.33 3.49 6.77
N VAL A 49 7.27 2.62 7.15
CA VAL A 49 6.99 1.20 7.39
C VAL A 49 5.88 1.04 8.44
N ASP A 50 5.83 1.92 9.44
CA ASP A 50 4.82 1.92 10.49
C ASP A 50 3.42 2.27 9.93
N TYR A 51 3.34 3.27 9.04
CA TYR A 51 2.11 3.60 8.33
C TYR A 51 1.62 2.41 7.49
N VAL A 52 2.50 1.78 6.71
CA VAL A 52 2.14 0.64 5.85
C VAL A 52 1.63 -0.53 6.70
N HIS A 53 2.26 -0.80 7.85
CA HIS A 53 1.78 -1.79 8.81
C HIS A 53 0.36 -1.50 9.29
N LYS A 54 0.07 -0.26 9.68
CA LYS A 54 -1.27 0.17 10.11
C LYS A 54 -2.28 0.13 8.96
N PHE A 55 -1.86 0.51 7.75
CA PHE A 55 -2.69 0.55 6.55
C PHE A 55 -3.21 -0.83 6.19
N PHE A 56 -2.35 -1.85 6.23
CA PHE A 56 -2.73 -3.23 5.92
C PHE A 56 -3.16 -4.05 7.15
N VAL A 57 -3.08 -3.47 8.36
CA VAL A 57 -3.34 -4.16 9.64
C VAL A 57 -2.49 -5.43 9.75
N LEU A 58 -1.19 -5.29 9.48
CA LEU A 58 -0.21 -6.39 9.51
C LEU A 58 0.37 -6.57 10.91
N GLU A 59 0.42 -7.81 11.38
CA GLU A 59 1.23 -8.20 12.54
C GLU A 59 2.71 -8.27 12.14
N ARG A 60 3.62 -7.87 13.04
CA ARG A 60 5.06 -8.05 12.84
C ARG A 60 5.44 -9.45 13.29
N ASP A 61 5.81 -10.28 12.32
CA ASP A 61 6.20 -11.68 12.52
C ASP A 61 7.73 -11.89 12.41
N PHE A 62 8.51 -10.81 12.46
CA PHE A 62 9.97 -10.86 12.44
C PHE A 62 10.56 -11.61 13.64
N GLU A 63 11.58 -12.43 13.39
CA GLU A 63 12.38 -13.03 14.45
C GLU A 63 13.18 -11.97 15.23
N PRO A 64 13.58 -12.24 16.48
CA PRO A 64 14.39 -11.31 17.27
C PRO A 64 15.66 -10.86 16.54
N GLY A 65 15.78 -9.55 16.29
CA GLY A 65 16.92 -8.94 15.60
C GLY A 65 16.87 -8.99 14.06
N GLU A 66 15.86 -9.64 13.46
CA GLU A 66 15.65 -9.64 12.02
C GLU A 66 15.25 -8.26 11.50
N GLU A 67 14.27 -7.61 12.15
CA GLU A 67 13.84 -6.26 11.78
C GLU A 67 15.01 -5.25 11.87
N GLU A 68 15.89 -5.39 12.86
CA GLU A 68 17.06 -4.51 13.01
C GLU A 68 18.06 -4.71 11.86
N LYS A 69 18.29 -5.95 11.40
CA LYS A 69 19.13 -6.23 10.24
C LYS A 69 18.53 -5.65 8.97
N LEU A 70 17.23 -5.85 8.74
CA LEU A 70 16.51 -5.31 7.59
C LEU A 70 16.54 -3.77 7.59
N ARG A 71 16.41 -3.12 8.76
CA ARG A 71 16.52 -1.66 8.86
C ARG A 71 17.91 -1.13 8.50
N LYS A 72 18.97 -1.88 8.81
CA LYS A 72 20.35 -1.54 8.42
C LYS A 72 20.59 -1.75 6.93
N GLU A 73 20.10 -2.86 6.38
CA GLU A 73 20.25 -3.21 4.96
C GLU A 73 19.44 -2.28 4.05
N PHE A 74 18.21 -1.97 4.44
CA PHE A 74 17.28 -1.12 3.70
C PHE A 74 17.18 0.29 4.31
N ALA A 75 18.29 0.83 4.82
CA ALA A 75 18.32 2.18 5.42
C ALA A 75 17.75 3.25 4.47
N TRP A 76 17.97 3.08 3.15
CA TRP A 76 17.43 3.95 2.10
C TRP A 76 15.88 4.04 2.08
N SER A 77 15.17 3.04 2.62
CA SER A 77 13.70 3.04 2.67
C SER A 77 13.11 3.98 3.73
N PHE A 78 13.95 4.52 4.61
CA PHE A 78 13.56 5.47 5.66
C PHE A 78 13.91 6.92 5.33
N GLU A 79 14.49 7.16 4.15
CA GLU A 79 14.86 8.50 3.67
C GLU A 79 13.72 9.08 2.81
N GLY A 80 13.42 10.38 2.97
CA GLY A 80 12.40 11.07 2.17
C GLY A 80 10.96 10.61 2.43
N VAL A 81 10.72 10.05 3.61
CA VAL A 81 9.41 9.59 4.07
C VAL A 81 8.62 10.78 4.66
N ASP A 82 7.35 10.89 4.30
CA ASP A 82 6.44 11.88 4.85
C ASP A 82 6.15 11.57 6.34
N GLU A 83 5.90 12.59 7.15
CA GLU A 83 5.34 12.37 8.49
C GLU A 83 3.97 11.67 8.38
N ASP A 84 3.74 10.72 9.28
CA ASP A 84 2.56 9.84 9.31
C ASP A 84 1.25 10.59 9.62
#